data_AF-A0A962DG35-F1
#
_entry.id   AF-A0A962DG35-F1
#
_cell.length_a   1.000
_cell.length_b   1.000
_cell.length_c   1.000
_cell.angle_alpha   90.00
_cell.angle_beta   90.00
_cell.angle_gamma   90.00
#
_symmetry.space_group_name_H-M   'P 1'
#
loop_
_entity.id
_entity.type
_entity.pdbx_description
1 polymer ?
#
loop_
_entity_poly.entity_id
_entity_poly.type
_entity_poly.pdbx_seq_one_letter_code
_entity_poly.pdbx_strand_id
1 'polypeptide(L)'
;MKFLGEWIATTIGFFILLYVIFFVVSFIGVAFDTRDLLSYEGPLIILGISAVVSPIFVLAAAQEPRPPFELTERELFLWQLAVEQLIKHRDRILASNHPDHSFVLAHLSGPKIGEIAGHLAKKMALTEDDGKAHSALIGDEHLCVEVLTLRESISGACDWIEQNHGGYVGMLDRLLPLASDTGAQAFCQITFGMKTREGRDVWLNMGLMPLDGTVFKSHPVVPTDLLSPSDLEQVGGKLIRAS
;
A
#
# COMPACT_ATOMS: atom_id res chain seq x y z
N MET A 1 -48.45 -23.51 -6.83
CA MET A 1 -47.78 -22.29 -6.28
C MET A 1 -47.47 -22.35 -4.78
N LYS A 2 -48.08 -23.20 -3.94
CA LYS A 2 -47.74 -23.27 -2.49
C LYS A 2 -46.34 -23.83 -2.18
N PHE A 3 -45.80 -24.72 -3.02
CA PHE A 3 -44.51 -25.37 -2.79
C PHE A 3 -43.28 -24.46 -2.91
N LEU A 4 -43.37 -23.34 -3.65
CA LEU A 4 -42.22 -22.46 -3.88
C LEU A 4 -41.95 -21.55 -2.67
N GLY A 5 -42.99 -21.18 -1.91
CA GLY A 5 -42.86 -20.31 -0.74
C GLY A 5 -42.19 -21.00 0.45
N GLU A 6 -42.50 -22.29 0.69
CA GLU A 6 -41.88 -23.07 1.78
C GLU A 6 -40.39 -23.34 1.53
N TRP A 7 -40.00 -23.59 0.28
CA TRP A 7 -38.60 -23.78 -0.09
C TRP A 7 -37.76 -22.51 0.12
N ILE A 8 -38.30 -21.35 -0.24
CA ILE A 8 -37.60 -20.06 -0.07
C ILE A 8 -37.46 -19.73 1.42
N ALA A 9 -38.51 -19.94 2.22
CA ALA A 9 -38.45 -19.69 3.66
C ALA A 9 -37.43 -20.59 4.39
N THR A 10 -37.37 -21.87 4.01
CA THR A 10 -36.43 -22.83 4.59
C THR A 10 -34.98 -22.50 4.21
N THR A 11 -34.77 -22.10 2.96
CA THR A 11 -33.44 -21.74 2.46
C THR A 11 -32.93 -20.45 3.12
N ILE A 12 -33.76 -19.41 3.21
CA ILE A 12 -33.41 -18.16 3.89
C ILE A 12 -33.16 -18.40 5.38
N GLY A 13 -33.99 -19.21 6.04
CA GLY A 13 -33.81 -19.57 7.45
C GLY A 13 -32.49 -20.29 7.70
N PHE A 14 -32.09 -21.19 6.80
CA PHE A 14 -30.81 -21.90 6.89
C PHE A 14 -29.60 -20.95 6.74
N PHE A 15 -29.64 -20.00 5.82
CA PHE A 15 -28.56 -19.02 5.65
C PHE A 15 -28.46 -18.03 6.82
N ILE A 16 -29.59 -17.59 7.39
CA ILE A 16 -29.60 -16.74 8.59
C ILE A 16 -29.02 -17.52 9.79
N LEU A 17 -29.38 -18.79 9.95
CA LEU A 17 -28.85 -19.62 11.03
C LEU A 17 -27.33 -19.82 10.90
N LEU A 18 -26.83 -20.10 9.68
CA LEU A 18 -25.40 -20.19 9.41
C LEU A 18 -24.67 -18.88 9.70
N TYR A 19 -25.26 -17.74 9.31
CA TYR A 19 -24.69 -16.42 9.58
C TYR A 19 -24.60 -16.15 11.09
N VAL A 20 -25.66 -16.45 11.85
CA VAL A 20 -25.67 -16.27 13.32
C VAL A 20 -24.67 -17.19 14.00
N ILE A 21 -24.55 -18.46 13.58
CA ILE A 21 -23.55 -19.38 14.12
C ILE A 21 -22.14 -18.86 13.85
N PHE A 22 -21.85 -18.42 12.62
CA PHE A 22 -20.55 -17.89 12.25
C PHE A 22 -20.21 -16.61 13.03
N PHE A 23 -21.19 -15.74 13.23
CA PHE A 23 -21.05 -14.52 14.02
C PHE A 23 -20.77 -14.82 15.50
N VAL A 24 -21.50 -15.77 16.09
CA VAL A 24 -21.32 -16.17 17.50
C VAL A 24 -19.98 -16.86 17.73
N VAL A 25 -19.54 -17.75 16.83
CA VAL A 25 -18.22 -18.41 16.93
C VAL A 25 -17.09 -17.38 16.82
N SER A 26 -17.23 -16.41 15.92
CA SER A 26 -16.26 -15.32 15.79
C SER A 26 -16.21 -14.43 17.04
N PHE A 27 -17.36 -14.17 17.68
CA PHE A 27 -17.42 -13.36 18.89
C PHE A 27 -16.87 -14.09 20.12
N ILE A 28 -17.13 -15.40 20.24
CA ILE A 28 -16.58 -16.23 21.32
C ILE A 28 -15.05 -16.36 21.17
N GLY A 29 -14.54 -16.43 19.94
CA GLY A 29 -13.09 -16.43 19.66
C GLY A 29 -12.37 -15.13 20.06
N VAL A 30 -13.08 -13.99 20.09
CA VAL A 30 -12.54 -12.69 20.52
C VAL A 30 -12.57 -12.53 22.06
N ALA A 31 -13.40 -13.31 22.77
CA ALA A 31 -13.52 -13.25 24.22
C ALA A 31 -12.47 -14.11 24.97
N PHE A 32 -11.67 -14.92 24.27
CA PHE A 32 -10.56 -15.66 24.86
C PHE A 32 -9.26 -14.87 24.73
N ASP A 33 -8.77 -14.38 25.88
CA ASP A 33 -7.44 -13.79 26.05
C ASP A 33 -6.37 -14.80 25.56
N THR A 34 -5.52 -14.38 24.64
CA THR A 34 -4.52 -15.20 23.94
C THR A 34 -3.38 -15.70 24.84
N ARG A 35 -3.45 -15.45 26.15
CA ARG A 35 -2.44 -15.85 27.13
C ARG A 35 -2.61 -17.27 27.67
N ASP A 36 -3.79 -17.88 27.59
CA ASP A 36 -4.06 -19.21 28.16
C ASP A 36 -3.87 -20.40 27.17
N LEU A 37 -3.54 -20.13 25.90
CA LEU A 37 -3.41 -21.15 24.86
C LEU A 37 -2.02 -21.83 24.78
N LEU A 38 -1.05 -21.41 25.60
CA LEU A 38 0.32 -21.96 25.59
C LEU A 38 0.54 -23.15 26.54
N SER A 39 -0.47 -23.66 27.24
CA SER A 39 -0.32 -24.77 28.19
C SER A 39 -1.10 -26.05 27.84
N TYR A 40 -1.65 -26.17 26.63
CA TYR A 40 -2.46 -27.33 26.24
C TYR A 40 -1.65 -28.34 25.42
N GLU A 41 -1.06 -29.33 26.09
CA GLU A 41 -0.46 -30.52 25.45
C GLU A 41 -1.58 -31.50 25.06
N GLY A 42 -2.14 -31.34 23.87
CA GLY A 42 -3.11 -32.26 23.27
C GLY A 42 -2.88 -32.40 21.76
N PRO A 43 -3.30 -33.53 21.14
CA PRO A 43 -2.88 -33.87 19.78
C PRO A 43 -3.56 -32.98 18.74
N LEU A 44 -2.72 -32.19 18.05
CA LEU A 44 -2.81 -31.70 16.68
C LEU A 44 -4.23 -31.71 16.04
N ILE A 45 -4.98 -30.62 16.20
CA ILE A 45 -5.99 -30.18 15.22
C ILE A 45 -5.43 -28.95 14.54
N ILE A 46 -4.52 -29.17 13.59
CA ILE A 46 -4.12 -28.15 12.60
C ILE A 46 -5.15 -28.26 11.45
N LEU A 47 -6.29 -27.60 11.62
CA LEU A 47 -7.21 -27.32 10.53
C LEU A 47 -7.76 -25.90 10.70
N GLY A 48 -7.24 -24.99 9.89
CA GLY A 48 -7.99 -23.80 9.49
C GLY A 48 -7.86 -22.53 10.34
N ILE A 49 -6.68 -22.20 10.88
CA ILE A 49 -6.38 -20.81 11.26
C ILE A 49 -5.62 -20.14 10.11
N SER A 50 -6.28 -19.98 8.98
CA SER A 50 -5.82 -19.11 7.90
C SER A 50 -7.03 -18.34 7.41
N ALA A 51 -6.92 -17.01 7.43
CA ALA A 51 -7.95 -16.04 7.07
C ALA A 51 -9.06 -15.78 8.10
N VAL A 52 -8.68 -15.31 9.29
CA VAL A 52 -9.45 -14.20 9.90
C VAL A 52 -8.67 -12.92 9.65
N VAL A 53 -8.60 -12.51 8.39
CA VAL A 53 -8.43 -11.09 8.10
C VAL A 53 -9.75 -10.49 8.55
N SER A 54 -9.75 -9.83 9.71
CA SER A 54 -10.96 -9.29 10.33
C SER A 54 -11.78 -8.52 9.28
N PRO A 55 -13.12 -8.71 9.20
CA PRO A 55 -13.97 -8.02 8.23
C PRO A 55 -13.81 -6.50 8.26
N ILE A 56 -13.36 -5.95 9.38
CA ILE A 56 -13.05 -4.53 9.57
C ILE A 56 -11.89 -4.07 8.67
N PHE A 57 -10.83 -4.88 8.54
CA PHE A 57 -9.71 -4.58 7.64
C PHE A 57 -10.13 -4.66 6.16
N VAL A 58 -10.99 -5.62 5.83
CA VAL A 58 -11.54 -5.75 4.46
C VAL A 58 -12.44 -4.56 4.10
N LEU A 59 -13.24 -4.05 5.05
CA LEU A 59 -14.08 -2.87 4.84
C LEU A 59 -13.28 -1.56 4.74
N ALA A 60 -12.20 -1.41 5.51
CA ALA A 60 -11.33 -0.22 5.43
C ALA A 60 -10.57 -0.16 4.10
N ALA A 61 -10.13 -1.30 3.57
CA ALA A 61 -9.49 -1.40 2.25
C ALA A 61 -10.45 -1.07 1.09
N ALA A 62 -11.76 -1.20 1.29
CA ALA A 62 -12.81 -0.99 0.28
C ALA A 62 -13.34 0.46 0.21
N GLN A 63 -12.94 1.36 1.11
CA GLN A 63 -13.37 2.76 1.03
C GLN A 63 -12.70 3.45 -0.17
N GLU A 64 -13.49 4.12 -1.01
CA GLU A 64 -12.96 4.84 -2.16
C GLU A 64 -12.04 5.99 -1.73
N PRO A 65 -10.92 6.22 -2.44
CA PRO A 65 -10.06 7.36 -2.19
C PRO A 65 -10.85 8.67 -2.36
N ARG A 66 -10.63 9.62 -1.46
CA ARG A 66 -11.15 10.99 -1.57
C ARG A 66 -10.01 11.98 -1.41
N PRO A 67 -10.06 13.13 -2.09
CA PRO A 67 -9.04 14.15 -1.92
C PRO A 67 -9.09 14.67 -0.47
N PRO A 68 -7.93 14.75 0.22
CA PRO A 68 -7.85 15.09 1.64
C PRO A 68 -8.10 16.59 1.91
N PHE A 69 -8.00 17.43 0.89
CA PHE A 69 -8.15 18.89 0.96
C PHE A 69 -8.63 19.44 -0.38
N GLU A 70 -9.01 20.72 -0.41
CA GLU A 70 -9.36 21.41 -1.66
C GLU A 70 -8.16 21.43 -2.61
N LEU A 71 -8.43 20.98 -3.84
CA LEU A 71 -7.48 20.93 -4.95
C LEU A 71 -7.96 21.88 -6.04
N THR A 72 -7.01 22.53 -6.71
CA THR A 72 -7.30 23.22 -7.97
C THR A 72 -7.73 22.20 -9.04
N GLU A 73 -8.38 22.66 -10.11
CA GLU A 73 -8.81 21.77 -11.21
C GLU A 73 -7.65 20.96 -11.80
N ARG A 74 -6.48 21.59 -11.95
CA ARG A 74 -5.25 20.93 -12.39
C ARG A 74 -4.77 19.88 -11.40
N GLU A 75 -4.72 20.23 -10.11
CA GLU A 75 -4.30 19.27 -9.09
C GLU A 75 -5.31 18.12 -8.95
N LEU A 76 -6.59 18.35 -9.20
CA LEU A 76 -7.61 17.30 -9.19
C LEU A 76 -7.37 16.28 -10.32
N PHE A 77 -7.00 16.74 -11.52
CA PHE A 77 -6.60 15.85 -12.61
C PHE A 77 -5.35 15.04 -12.23
N LEU A 78 -4.33 15.69 -11.68
CA LEU A 78 -3.11 15.02 -11.22
C LEU A 78 -3.37 14.06 -10.05
N TRP A 79 -4.33 14.37 -9.19
CA TRP A 79 -4.77 13.52 -8.09
C TRP A 79 -5.42 12.24 -8.61
N GLN A 80 -6.32 12.33 -9.60
CA GLN A 80 -6.93 11.16 -10.23
C GLN A 80 -5.87 10.24 -10.84
N LEU A 81 -4.88 10.82 -11.54
CA LEU A 81 -3.74 10.07 -12.08
C LEU A 81 -2.95 9.36 -10.97
N ALA A 82 -2.62 10.06 -9.88
CA ALA A 82 -1.89 9.47 -8.76
C ALA A 82 -2.66 8.35 -8.08
N VAL A 83 -3.97 8.52 -7.85
CA VAL A 83 -4.84 7.48 -7.29
C VAL A 83 -4.84 6.23 -8.17
N GLU A 84 -5.02 6.39 -9.48
CA GLU A 84 -5.03 5.26 -10.41
C GLU A 84 -3.71 4.48 -10.36
N GLN A 85 -2.56 5.18 -10.37
CA GLN A 85 -1.25 4.53 -10.30
C GLN A 85 -1.01 3.84 -8.96
N LEU A 86 -1.38 4.47 -7.85
CA LEU A 86 -1.22 3.89 -6.50
C LEU A 86 -2.08 2.64 -6.32
N ILE A 87 -3.34 2.67 -6.76
CA ILE A 87 -4.23 1.50 -6.72
C ILE A 87 -3.64 0.37 -7.57
N LYS A 88 -3.25 0.67 -8.81
CA LYS A 88 -2.66 -0.33 -9.70
C LYS A 88 -1.41 -0.97 -9.10
N HIS A 89 -0.57 -0.18 -8.44
CA HIS A 89 0.63 -0.68 -7.79
C HIS A 89 0.30 -1.54 -6.56
N ARG A 90 -0.59 -1.05 -5.69
CA ARG A 90 -1.12 -1.78 -4.53
C ARG A 90 -1.68 -3.13 -4.94
N ASP A 91 -2.55 -3.15 -5.95
CA ASP A 91 -3.24 -4.36 -6.39
C ASP A 91 -2.26 -5.36 -7.02
N ARG A 92 -1.18 -4.91 -7.68
CA ARG A 92 -0.09 -5.78 -8.13
C ARG A 92 0.63 -6.45 -6.96
N ILE A 93 0.96 -5.69 -5.91
CA ILE A 93 1.59 -6.25 -4.69
C ILE A 93 0.64 -7.28 -4.05
N LEU A 94 -0.64 -6.93 -3.89
CA LEU A 94 -1.64 -7.82 -3.28
C LEU A 94 -1.94 -9.08 -4.12
N ALA A 95 -1.86 -9.00 -5.45
CA ALA A 95 -2.07 -10.16 -6.32
C ALA A 95 -0.83 -11.08 -6.40
N SER A 96 0.32 -10.63 -5.90
CA SER A 96 1.57 -11.36 -5.90
C SER A 96 1.87 -11.94 -4.52
N ASN A 97 2.71 -12.98 -4.45
CA ASN A 97 3.29 -13.45 -3.17
C ASN A 97 4.44 -12.54 -2.71
N HIS A 98 4.36 -11.23 -3.00
CA HIS A 98 5.41 -10.29 -2.66
C HIS A 98 5.51 -10.16 -1.13
N PRO A 99 6.73 -10.07 -0.58
CA PRO A 99 6.92 -10.01 0.87
C PRO A 99 6.16 -8.88 1.57
N ASP A 100 5.86 -7.80 0.85
CA ASP A 100 5.12 -6.64 1.38
C ASP A 100 3.58 -6.81 1.35
N HIS A 101 3.04 -7.96 0.93
CA HIS A 101 1.59 -8.19 0.80
C HIS A 101 0.82 -7.79 2.08
N SER A 102 1.24 -8.31 3.23
CA SER A 102 0.57 -8.05 4.52
C SER A 102 0.64 -6.57 4.92
N PHE A 103 1.76 -5.92 4.59
CA PHE A 103 1.95 -4.50 4.86
C PHE A 103 1.00 -3.64 4.03
N VAL A 104 0.99 -3.86 2.72
CA VAL A 104 0.13 -3.12 1.79
C VAL A 104 -1.34 -3.26 2.16
N LEU A 105 -1.75 -4.48 2.57
CA LEU A 105 -3.09 -4.75 3.05
C LEU A 105 -3.44 -3.97 4.34
N ALA A 106 -2.49 -3.84 5.26
CA ALA A 106 -2.71 -3.19 6.55
C ALA A 106 -2.67 -1.66 6.48
N HIS A 107 -1.79 -1.08 5.66
CA HIS A 107 -1.44 0.34 5.73
C HIS A 107 -1.85 1.17 4.51
N LEU A 108 -2.15 0.57 3.35
CA LEU A 108 -2.50 1.30 2.12
C LEU A 108 -3.99 1.17 1.76
N SER A 109 -4.85 1.57 2.70
CA SER A 109 -6.29 1.70 2.48
C SER A 109 -6.62 2.81 1.46
N GLY A 110 -7.83 2.79 0.90
CA GLY A 110 -8.23 3.83 -0.06
C GLY A 110 -8.19 5.26 0.49
N PRO A 111 -8.59 5.55 1.74
CA PRO A 111 -8.39 6.86 2.36
C PRO A 111 -6.91 7.28 2.44
N LYS A 112 -6.01 6.36 2.83
CA LYS A 112 -4.57 6.64 2.88
C LYS A 112 -4.01 6.89 1.47
N ILE A 113 -4.45 6.13 0.47
CA ILE A 113 -4.12 6.38 -0.93
C ILE A 113 -4.60 7.78 -1.37
N GLY A 114 -5.83 8.16 -1.00
CA GLY A 114 -6.38 9.47 -1.33
C GLY A 114 -5.55 10.61 -0.75
N GLU A 115 -5.12 10.46 0.51
CA GLU A 115 -4.22 11.39 1.20
C GLU A 115 -2.88 11.54 0.48
N ILE A 116 -2.18 10.42 0.27
CA ILE A 116 -0.88 10.36 -0.43
C ILE A 116 -1.01 10.98 -1.84
N ALA A 117 -2.05 10.63 -2.58
CA ALA A 117 -2.32 11.17 -3.91
C ALA A 117 -2.54 12.69 -3.88
N GLY A 118 -3.15 13.23 -2.82
CA GLY A 118 -3.32 14.68 -2.64
C GLY A 118 -1.99 15.41 -2.56
N HIS A 119 -1.05 14.85 -1.81
CA HIS A 119 0.31 15.41 -1.70
C HIS A 119 1.09 15.23 -3.00
N LEU A 120 1.00 14.07 -3.66
CA LEU A 120 1.60 13.85 -4.97
C LEU A 120 1.08 14.85 -6.01
N ALA A 121 -0.23 15.09 -6.06
CA ALA A 121 -0.83 16.04 -7.00
C ALA A 121 -0.23 17.45 -6.89
N LYS A 122 -0.12 17.96 -5.66
CA LYS A 122 0.51 19.27 -5.40
C LYS A 122 1.96 19.30 -5.85
N LYS A 123 2.73 18.25 -5.56
CA LYS A 123 4.16 18.18 -5.90
C LYS A 123 4.40 18.00 -7.39
N MET A 124 3.54 17.24 -8.08
CA MET A 124 3.53 17.13 -9.54
C MET A 124 3.25 18.48 -10.19
N ALA A 125 2.26 19.24 -9.69
CA ALA A 125 1.97 20.58 -10.21
C ALA A 125 3.19 21.52 -10.07
N LEU A 126 3.84 21.52 -8.91
CA LEU A 126 5.06 22.31 -8.70
C LEU A 126 6.21 21.87 -9.64
N THR A 127 6.40 20.56 -9.80
CA THR A 127 7.42 19.97 -10.68
C THR A 127 7.19 20.32 -12.14
N GLU A 128 5.93 20.36 -12.58
CA GLU A 128 5.55 20.80 -13.92
C GLU A 128 5.83 22.30 -14.13
N ASP A 129 5.63 23.12 -13.09
CA ASP A 129 5.77 24.56 -13.18
C ASP A 129 7.24 25.01 -13.29
N ASP A 130 8.12 24.45 -12.45
CA ASP A 130 9.52 24.88 -12.39
C ASP A 130 10.54 23.85 -12.91
N GLY A 131 10.08 22.63 -13.21
CA GLY A 131 10.93 21.54 -13.69
C GLY A 131 11.84 20.93 -12.63
N LYS A 132 11.71 21.30 -11.35
CA LYS A 132 12.58 20.84 -10.26
C LYS A 132 11.96 19.68 -9.49
N ALA A 133 12.80 18.99 -8.73
CA ALA A 133 12.38 17.98 -7.78
C ALA A 133 11.60 18.60 -6.62
N HIS A 134 10.47 18.00 -6.25
CA HIS A 134 9.71 18.41 -5.08
C HIS A 134 9.33 17.19 -4.24
N SER A 135 9.43 17.31 -2.92
CA SER A 135 8.97 16.27 -2.00
C SER A 135 8.06 16.80 -0.90
N ALA A 136 7.32 15.89 -0.28
CA ALA A 136 6.60 16.10 0.97
C ALA A 136 6.77 14.88 1.87
N LEU A 137 6.89 15.14 3.16
CA LEU A 137 6.80 14.13 4.19
C LEU A 137 5.39 14.17 4.78
N ILE A 138 4.79 13.01 4.95
CA ILE A 138 3.46 12.81 5.50
C ILE A 138 3.63 11.78 6.61
N GLY A 139 3.18 12.06 7.82
CA GLY A 139 3.38 11.13 8.93
C GLY A 139 2.16 11.08 9.82
N ASP A 140 1.80 9.87 10.23
CA ASP A 140 0.89 9.62 11.34
C ASP A 140 1.47 8.53 12.26
N GLU A 141 0.68 8.08 13.23
CA GLU A 141 1.04 7.03 14.20
C GLU A 141 1.22 5.64 13.58
N HIS A 142 0.88 5.45 12.31
CA HIS A 142 0.96 4.16 11.64
C HIS A 142 2.01 4.15 10.53
N LEU A 143 2.11 5.24 9.76
CA LEU A 143 2.89 5.29 8.54
C LEU A 143 3.53 6.67 8.32
N CYS A 144 4.83 6.67 8.09
CA CYS A 144 5.55 7.81 7.54
C CYS A 144 5.81 7.61 6.05
N VAL A 145 5.44 8.60 5.23
CA VAL A 145 5.54 8.57 3.77
C VAL A 145 6.38 9.75 3.28
N GLU A 146 7.41 9.50 2.48
CA GLU A 146 8.01 10.51 1.61
C GLU A 146 7.42 10.36 0.20
N VAL A 147 6.75 11.42 -0.29
CA VAL A 147 6.38 11.52 -1.70
C VAL A 147 7.40 12.40 -2.41
N LEU A 148 7.97 11.91 -3.50
CA LEU A 148 8.96 12.62 -4.32
C LEU A 148 8.49 12.66 -5.77
N THR A 149 8.49 13.84 -6.38
CA THR A 149 8.14 14.04 -7.79
C THR A 149 9.34 14.59 -8.56
N LEU A 150 9.64 13.98 -9.69
CA LEU A 150 10.79 14.30 -10.56
C LEU A 150 10.36 14.34 -12.03
N ARG A 151 10.96 15.24 -12.82
CA ARG A 151 10.76 15.29 -14.28
C ARG A 151 11.75 14.43 -15.05
N GLU A 152 12.07 13.26 -14.49
CA GLU A 152 13.08 12.35 -15.01
C GLU A 152 12.46 11.04 -15.49
N SER A 153 13.18 10.35 -16.39
CA SER A 153 12.88 8.95 -16.68
C SER A 153 13.22 8.06 -15.47
N ILE A 154 12.84 6.79 -15.52
CA ILE A 154 13.12 5.83 -14.44
C ILE A 154 14.61 5.78 -14.12
N SER A 155 15.47 5.64 -15.14
CA SER A 155 16.93 5.61 -14.95
C SER A 155 17.45 6.94 -14.41
N GLY A 156 16.93 8.07 -14.91
CA GLY A 156 17.32 9.39 -14.42
C GLY A 156 16.93 9.62 -12.97
N ALA A 157 15.75 9.13 -12.57
CA ALA A 157 15.28 9.20 -11.20
C ALA A 157 16.15 8.35 -10.26
N CYS A 158 16.54 7.13 -10.65
CA CYS A 158 17.47 6.31 -9.88
C CYS A 158 18.82 7.01 -9.67
N ASP A 159 19.41 7.54 -10.75
CA ASP A 159 20.69 8.27 -10.69
C ASP A 159 20.56 9.52 -9.80
N TRP A 160 19.44 10.24 -9.90
CA TRP A 160 19.18 11.42 -9.09
C TRP A 160 19.09 11.07 -7.60
N ILE A 161 18.36 10.00 -7.25
CA ILE A 161 18.23 9.52 -5.86
C ILE A 161 19.59 9.09 -5.32
N GLU A 162 20.39 8.38 -6.11
CA GLU A 162 21.74 7.98 -5.72
C GLU A 162 22.61 9.20 -5.40
N GLN A 163 22.62 10.20 -6.28
CA GLN A 163 23.47 11.39 -6.14
C GLN A 163 23.03 12.32 -5.00
N ASN A 164 21.73 12.49 -4.77
CA ASN A 164 21.21 13.47 -3.81
C ASN A 164 20.96 12.86 -2.43
N HIS A 165 20.75 11.55 -2.35
CA HIS A 165 20.34 10.87 -1.12
C HIS A 165 21.20 9.66 -0.76
N GLY A 166 22.20 9.30 -1.56
CA GLY A 166 22.98 8.07 -1.34
C GLY A 166 22.16 6.80 -1.55
N GLY A 167 21.14 6.89 -2.42
CA GLY A 167 20.23 5.81 -2.74
C GLY A 167 18.92 5.87 -1.95
N TYR A 168 18.04 4.91 -2.24
CA TYR A 168 16.71 4.82 -1.62
C TYR A 168 16.76 4.64 -0.10
N VAL A 169 17.78 3.95 0.42
CA VAL A 169 17.96 3.77 1.88
C VAL A 169 18.26 5.10 2.55
N GLY A 170 19.19 5.89 2.01
CA GLY A 170 19.51 7.21 2.59
C GLY A 170 18.36 8.22 2.46
N MET A 171 17.43 8.00 1.51
CA MET A 171 16.17 8.73 1.47
C MET A 171 15.26 8.33 2.64
N LEU A 172 15.06 7.03 2.88
CA LEU A 172 14.25 6.52 3.98
C LEU A 172 14.80 6.91 5.36
N ASP A 173 16.13 7.04 5.50
CA ASP A 173 16.75 7.52 6.76
C ASP A 173 16.24 8.91 7.18
N ARG A 174 15.82 9.74 6.22
CA ARG A 174 15.26 11.08 6.51
C ARG A 174 13.88 11.02 7.14
N LEU A 175 13.19 9.88 7.04
CA LEU A 175 11.92 9.64 7.71
C LEU A 175 12.11 9.19 9.17
N LEU A 176 13.31 8.78 9.59
CA LEU A 176 13.59 8.33 10.97
C LEU A 176 13.20 9.35 12.04
N PRO A 177 13.54 10.64 11.93
CA PRO A 177 13.10 11.63 12.90
C PRO A 177 11.57 11.74 12.95
N LEU A 178 10.92 11.73 11.78
CA LEU A 178 9.47 11.86 11.70
C LEU A 178 8.76 10.65 12.32
N ALA A 179 9.21 9.43 12.05
CA ALA A 179 8.62 8.25 12.68
C ALA A 179 8.86 8.21 14.19
N SER A 180 10.02 8.69 14.65
CA SER A 180 10.29 8.79 16.09
C SER A 180 9.32 9.76 16.76
N ASP A 181 9.02 10.88 16.10
CA ASP A 181 8.10 11.90 16.62
C ASP A 181 6.63 11.45 16.58
N THR A 182 6.22 10.72 15.53
CA THR A 182 4.83 10.26 15.38
C THR A 182 4.54 8.90 16.01
N GLY A 183 5.58 8.13 16.34
CA GLY A 183 5.47 6.73 16.76
C GLY A 183 5.11 5.78 15.61
N ALA A 184 5.38 6.18 14.36
CA ALA A 184 5.05 5.37 13.19
C ALA A 184 5.75 4.01 13.21
N GLN A 185 5.08 3.01 12.64
CA GLN A 185 5.55 1.62 12.61
C GLN A 185 6.30 1.28 11.32
N ALA A 186 6.24 2.15 10.31
CA ALA A 186 6.85 1.92 9.01
C ALA A 186 7.11 3.19 8.19
N PHE A 187 7.95 3.01 7.18
CA PHE A 187 8.22 3.95 6.11
C PHE A 187 7.67 3.49 4.78
N CYS A 188 7.24 4.48 3.99
CA CYS A 188 6.92 4.33 2.59
C CYS A 188 7.58 5.47 1.83
N GLN A 189 8.24 5.15 0.73
CA GLN A 189 8.80 6.12 -0.19
C GLN A 189 8.11 5.95 -1.53
N ILE A 190 7.58 7.03 -2.07
CA ILE A 190 6.84 7.04 -3.31
C ILE A 190 7.50 8.03 -4.25
N THR A 191 8.21 7.50 -5.26
CA THR A 191 8.81 8.33 -6.30
C THR A 191 7.96 8.29 -7.54
N PHE A 192 7.48 9.45 -7.93
CA PHE A 192 6.75 9.66 -9.16
C PHE A 192 7.65 10.33 -10.21
N GLY A 193 7.90 9.63 -11.31
CA GLY A 193 8.59 10.18 -12.47
C GLY A 193 7.58 10.68 -13.50
N MET A 194 7.79 11.86 -14.06
CA MET A 194 6.87 12.46 -15.02
C MET A 194 7.49 12.55 -16.40
N LYS A 195 6.71 12.19 -17.42
CA LYS A 195 6.58 12.89 -18.71
C LYS A 195 5.19 12.59 -19.30
N THR A 196 4.46 13.63 -19.72
CA THR A 196 4.46 14.04 -21.13
C THR A 196 3.58 15.25 -21.43
N ARG A 197 3.78 15.87 -22.60
CA ARG A 197 2.79 15.79 -23.69
C ARG A 197 3.51 15.11 -24.88
N GLU A 198 2.91 14.08 -25.46
CA GLU A 198 3.34 13.46 -26.75
C GLU A 198 4.61 12.57 -26.80
N GLY A 199 5.13 12.00 -25.71
CA GLY A 199 6.33 11.15 -25.89
C GLY A 199 6.79 10.11 -24.89
N ARG A 200 5.98 9.80 -23.86
CA ARG A 200 6.24 8.92 -22.69
C ARG A 200 7.24 9.50 -21.66
N ASP A 201 7.38 9.03 -20.41
CA ASP A 201 6.76 7.96 -19.63
C ASP A 201 6.23 8.52 -18.29
N VAL A 202 5.19 7.93 -17.70
CA VAL A 202 4.69 8.28 -16.36
C VAL A 202 5.07 7.16 -15.40
N TRP A 203 5.64 7.48 -14.25
CA TRP A 203 6.28 6.50 -13.38
C TRP A 203 5.81 6.59 -11.94
N LEU A 204 5.67 5.44 -11.28
CA LEU A 204 5.44 5.34 -9.84
C LEU A 204 6.24 4.17 -9.26
N ASN A 205 7.19 4.50 -8.40
CA ASN A 205 7.99 3.57 -7.60
C ASN A 205 7.54 3.66 -6.14
N MET A 206 7.31 2.53 -5.49
CA MET A 206 6.94 2.45 -4.07
C MET A 206 7.96 1.57 -3.34
N GLY A 207 8.78 2.18 -2.49
CA GLY A 207 9.66 1.49 -1.55
C GLY A 207 9.02 1.43 -0.18
N LEU A 208 9.03 0.26 0.47
CA LEU A 208 8.42 0.04 1.78
C LEU A 208 9.47 -0.49 2.75
N MET A 209 9.49 0.03 3.99
CA MET A 209 10.42 -0.42 5.02
C MET A 209 9.76 -0.40 6.41
N PRO A 210 9.57 -1.55 7.08
CA PRO A 210 9.07 -1.59 8.46
C PRO A 210 10.16 -1.16 9.46
N LEU A 211 9.75 -0.62 10.61
CA LEU A 211 10.66 -0.11 11.65
C LEU A 211 11.03 -1.14 12.74
N ASP A 212 10.25 -2.23 12.90
CA ASP A 212 10.44 -3.21 13.98
C ASP A 212 10.59 -4.67 13.50
N GLY A 213 11.68 -5.34 13.93
CA GLY A 213 11.77 -6.78 14.20
C GLY A 213 11.47 -7.81 13.10
N THR A 214 11.13 -7.40 11.88
CA THR A 214 10.81 -8.31 10.79
C THR A 214 12.05 -8.63 9.95
N VAL A 215 12.19 -9.89 9.57
CA VAL A 215 13.30 -10.44 8.78
C VAL A 215 13.15 -9.99 7.32
N PHE A 216 13.15 -8.68 7.07
CA PHE A 216 13.15 -8.13 5.73
C PHE A 216 14.51 -7.53 5.44
N LYS A 217 15.13 -8.07 4.38
CA LYS A 217 16.37 -7.53 3.86
C LYS A 217 16.09 -6.14 3.35
N SER A 218 16.97 -5.21 3.72
CA SER A 218 17.06 -3.80 3.31
C SER A 218 17.30 -3.65 1.82
N HIS A 219 16.37 -4.16 1.01
CA HIS A 219 16.40 -4.03 -0.43
C HIS A 219 15.34 -2.99 -0.75
N PRO A 220 15.71 -1.77 -1.16
CA PRO A 220 14.73 -0.90 -1.75
C PRO A 220 14.11 -1.65 -2.91
N VAL A 221 12.81 -1.92 -2.80
CA VAL A 221 12.04 -2.46 -3.89
C VAL A 221 11.93 -1.30 -4.87
N VAL A 222 12.87 -1.22 -5.81
CA VAL A 222 12.50 -0.80 -7.15
C VAL A 222 11.76 -2.03 -7.67
N PRO A 223 10.43 -2.01 -7.73
CA PRO A 223 9.63 -3.20 -7.99
C PRO A 223 9.76 -3.54 -9.47
N THR A 224 10.96 -3.92 -9.87
CA THR A 224 11.36 -4.37 -11.20
C THR A 224 10.66 -5.65 -11.58
N ASP A 225 10.33 -6.46 -10.59
CA ASP A 225 9.40 -7.55 -10.68
C ASP A 225 7.94 -7.12 -10.92
N LEU A 226 7.53 -5.91 -10.51
CA LEU A 226 6.20 -5.35 -10.81
C LEU A 226 6.18 -4.37 -11.98
N LEU A 227 7.33 -4.16 -12.61
CA LEU A 227 7.45 -3.37 -13.83
C LEU A 227 6.89 -4.15 -15.01
N SER A 228 6.16 -3.45 -15.87
CA SER A 228 5.74 -4.08 -17.12
C SER A 228 6.98 -4.41 -17.98
N PRO A 229 6.89 -5.36 -18.91
CA PRO A 229 8.00 -5.66 -19.81
C PRO A 229 8.58 -4.43 -20.53
N SER A 230 7.73 -3.46 -20.90
CA SER A 230 8.18 -2.19 -21.49
C SER A 230 8.95 -1.31 -20.52
N ASP A 231 8.55 -1.31 -19.24
CA ASP A 231 9.24 -0.55 -18.19
C ASP A 231 10.60 -1.19 -17.87
N LEU A 232 10.68 -2.53 -17.88
CA LEU A 232 11.91 -3.29 -17.70
C LEU A 232 12.93 -3.01 -18.82
N GLU A 233 12.48 -2.93 -20.07
CA GLU A 233 13.34 -2.55 -21.21
C GLU A 233 13.93 -1.15 -21.05
N GLN A 234 13.16 -0.20 -20.50
CA GLN A 234 13.63 1.17 -20.23
C GLN A 234 14.66 1.24 -19.10
N VAL A 235 14.66 0.26 -18.20
CA VAL A 235 15.61 0.16 -17.08
C VAL A 235 16.94 -0.50 -17.50
N GLY A 236 17.00 -1.13 -18.68
CA GLY A 236 18.24 -1.33 -19.43
C GLY A 236 19.42 -1.96 -18.68
N GLY A 237 19.18 -2.93 -17.79
CA GLY A 237 20.23 -3.76 -17.19
C GLY A 237 21.18 -3.06 -16.20
N LYS A 238 20.84 -1.87 -15.70
CA LYS A 238 21.70 -1.07 -14.80
C LYS A 238 21.31 -1.10 -13.32
N LEU A 239 20.31 -1.88 -12.94
CA LEU A 239 20.00 -2.05 -11.53
C LEU A 239 21.05 -2.92 -10.86
N ILE A 240 21.86 -2.26 -10.04
CA ILE A 240 22.68 -2.89 -9.03
C ILE A 240 21.76 -3.81 -8.24
N ARG A 241 21.98 -5.13 -8.35
CA ARG A 241 21.43 -6.08 -7.39
C ARG A 241 21.81 -5.56 -6.02
N ALA A 242 20.84 -5.12 -5.23
CA ALA A 242 21.03 -5.04 -3.79
C ALA A 242 21.48 -6.44 -3.35
N SER A 243 22.75 -6.54 -2.97
CA SER A 243 23.39 -7.74 -2.42
C SER A 243 23.09 -7.85 -0.94
#